data_AF-A0A4S1XCI5-F1
#
_entry.id   AF-A0A4S1XCI5-F1
#
_cell.length_a   1.000
_cell.length_b   1.000
_cell.length_c   1.000
_cell.angle_alpha   90.00
_cell.angle_beta   90.00
_cell.angle_gamma   90.00
#
_symmetry.space_group_name_H-M   'P 1'
#
loop_
_entity.id
_entity.type
_entity.pdbx_description
1 polymer ?
#
loop_
_entity_poly.entity_id
_entity_poly.type
_entity_poly.pdbx_seq_one_letter_code
_entity_poly.pdbx_strand_id
1 'polypeptide(L)' 'MNDGSTADEEGVELESIAVAKCEAVRTAAALICESSKTFWDTKDFGMTVSNASGLTLFSLMFIGVEAAAIGGAHAGR' A
#
# COMPACT_ATOMS: atom_id res chain seq x y z
N MET A 1 6.53 -21.12 7.52
CA MET A 1 5.89 -20.15 6.62
C MET A 1 6.32 -18.77 7.08
N ASN A 2 7.11 -18.05 6.28
CA ASN A 2 7.49 -16.66 6.52
C ASN A 2 6.78 -15.86 5.43
N ASP A 3 5.74 -15.10 5.77
CA ASP A 3 4.84 -14.46 4.80
C ASP A 3 5.40 -13.14 4.21
N GLY A 4 6.66 -12.82 4.48
CA GLY A 4 7.31 -11.64 3.89
C GLY A 4 6.81 -10.31 4.42
N SER A 5 5.98 -10.29 5.48
CA SER A 5 5.56 -9.06 6.14
C SER A 5 6.72 -8.47 6.94
N THR A 6 7.49 -7.57 6.32
CA THR A 6 8.46 -6.75 7.06
C THR A 6 7.67 -5.79 7.95
N ALA A 7 7.53 -6.13 9.23
CA ALA A 7 7.00 -5.21 10.22
C ALA A 7 7.99 -4.05 10.37
N ASP A 8 7.51 -2.83 10.22
CA ASP A 8 8.28 -1.65 10.59
C ASP A 8 8.47 -1.65 12.11
N GLU A 9 9.72 -1.58 12.58
CA GLU A 9 10.04 -1.49 14.01
C GLU A 9 9.71 -0.11 14.58
N GLU A 10 9.54 0.91 13.72
CA GLU A 10 9.15 2.27 14.10
C GLU A 10 7.62 2.45 14.00
N GLY A 11 6.90 1.85 14.96
CA GLY A 11 5.46 2.10 15.11
C GLY A 11 5.17 3.57 15.46
N VAL A 12 4.18 4.18 14.81
CA VAL A 12 3.70 5.55 15.14
C VAL A 12 2.54 5.47 16.12
N GLU A 13 2.69 6.13 17.28
CA GLU A 13 1.60 6.30 18.24
C GLU A 13 0.59 7.34 17.71
N LEU A 14 -0.65 6.91 17.44
CA LEU A 14 -1.70 7.75 16.87
C LEU A 14 -2.90 7.83 17.81
N GLU A 15 -3.42 9.05 17.98
CA GLU A 15 -4.43 9.39 18.99
C GLU A 15 -5.77 8.65 18.83
N SER A 16 -6.07 8.14 17.63
CA SER A 16 -7.28 7.36 17.38
C SER A 16 -7.14 6.46 16.16
N ILE A 17 -8.02 5.46 16.06
CA ILE A 17 -8.14 4.59 14.89
C ILE A 17 -8.48 5.38 13.61
N ALA A 18 -9.23 6.48 13.73
CA ALA A 18 -9.56 7.32 12.58
C ALA A 18 -8.30 8.01 12.01
N VAL A 19 -7.45 8.53 12.90
CA VAL A 19 -6.15 9.10 12.54
C VAL A 19 -5.23 8.02 11.95
N ALA A 20 -5.19 6.83 12.57
CA ALA A 20 -4.42 5.69 12.07
C ALA A 20 -4.80 5.26 10.65
N LYS A 21 -6.09 5.22 10.34
CA LYS A 21 -6.55 4.91 8.97
C LYS A 21 -6.10 5.96 7.97
N CYS A 22 -6.17 7.24 8.32
CA CYS A 22 -5.75 8.33 7.43
C CYS A 22 -4.24 8.26 7.17
N GLU A 23 -3.45 8.06 8.22
CA GLU A 23 -2.00 7.96 8.09
C GLU A 23 -1.59 6.73 7.29
N ALA A 24 -2.18 5.56 7.56
CA ALA A 24 -1.89 4.35 6.81
C ALA A 24 -2.18 4.50 5.30
N VAL A 25 -3.23 5.24 4.92
CA VAL A 25 -3.49 5.57 3.50
C VAL A 25 -2.38 6.46 2.91
N ARG A 26 -1.90 7.45 3.66
CA ARG A 26 -0.80 8.32 3.21
C ARG A 26 0.50 7.56 3.06
N THR A 27 0.86 6.74 4.04
CA THR A 27 2.05 5.89 4.02
C THR A 27 1.98 4.92 2.84
N ALA A 28 0.85 4.21 2.65
CA ALA A 28 0.67 3.32 1.53
C ALA A 28 0.82 4.05 0.18
N ALA A 29 0.24 5.24 0.04
CA ALA A 29 0.38 6.02 -1.19
C ALA A 29 1.83 6.46 -1.46
N ALA A 30 2.59 6.84 -0.43
CA ALA A 30 4.00 7.18 -0.56
C ALA A 30 4.82 5.97 -1.03
N LEU A 31 4.64 4.80 -0.39
CA LEU A 31 5.32 3.55 -0.75
C LEU A 31 4.98 3.10 -2.17
N ILE A 32 3.71 3.18 -2.56
CA ILE A 32 3.27 2.89 -3.94
C ILE A 32 3.93 3.86 -4.93
N CYS A 33 4.07 5.15 -4.59
CA CYS A 33 4.72 6.13 -5.46
C CYS A 33 6.20 5.80 -5.66
N GLU A 34 6.92 5.49 -4.58
CA GLU A 34 8.34 5.10 -4.60
C GLU A 34 8.57 3.81 -5.40
N SER A 35 7.65 2.86 -5.30
CA SER A 35 7.69 1.56 -5.98
C SER A 35 6.73 1.47 -7.17
N SER A 36 6.42 2.61 -7.81
CA SER A 36 5.33 2.73 -8.79
C SER A 36 5.43 1.72 -9.95
N LYS A 37 6.63 1.46 -10.46
CA LYS A 37 6.84 0.45 -11.50
C LYS A 37 6.37 -0.93 -11.03
N THR A 38 6.84 -1.38 -9.87
CA THR A 38 6.47 -2.68 -9.30
C THR A 38 4.97 -2.76 -9.04
N PHE A 39 4.37 -1.71 -8.47
CA PHE A 39 2.92 -1.66 -8.24
C PHE A 39 2.14 -1.78 -9.55
N TRP A 40 2.58 -1.13 -10.63
CA TRP A 40 1.93 -1.28 -11.92
C TRP A 40 2.27 -2.61 -12.62
N ASP A 41 3.33 -3.32 -12.24
CA ASP A 41 3.59 -4.67 -12.74
C ASP A 41 2.70 -5.72 -12.04
N THR A 42 2.48 -5.60 -10.73
CA THR A 42 1.69 -6.56 -9.93
C THR A 42 0.19 -6.20 -9.85
N LYS A 43 -0.14 -4.91 -9.95
CA LYS A 43 -1.49 -4.31 -9.83
C LYS A 43 -2.14 -4.39 -8.46
N ASP A 44 -1.43 -4.85 -7.44
CA ASP A 44 -1.94 -4.94 -6.08
C ASP A 44 -0.89 -4.50 -5.04
N PHE A 45 -1.38 -3.89 -3.97
CA PHE A 45 -0.59 -3.55 -2.79
C PHE A 45 -1.45 -3.72 -1.54
N GLY A 46 -0.92 -4.42 -0.54
CA GLY A 46 -1.58 -4.66 0.74
C GLY A 46 -0.77 -4.08 1.90
N MET A 47 -1.46 -3.52 2.89
CA MET A 47 -0.86 -3.06 4.13
C MET A 47 -1.72 -3.50 5.31
N THR A 48 -1.08 -4.03 6.35
CA THR A 48 -1.73 -4.41 7.61
C THR A 48 -1.21 -3.53 8.73
N VAL A 49 -2.12 -2.96 9.50
CA VAL A 49 -1.82 -2.14 10.67
C VAL A 49 -2.16 -2.95 11.92
N SER A 50 -1.20 -3.07 12.82
CA SER A 50 -1.32 -3.80 14.09
C SER A 50 -1.05 -2.88 15.27
N ASN A 51 -1.52 -3.27 16.45
CA ASN A 51 -1.17 -2.60 17.70
C ASN A 51 0.18 -3.11 18.25
N ALA A 52 0.64 -2.54 19.36
CA ALA A 52 1.89 -2.92 20.03
C ALA A 52 1.95 -4.39 20.50
N SER A 53 0.79 -5.05 20.65
CA SER A 53 0.73 -6.49 20.97
C SER A 53 0.74 -7.38 19.71
N GLY A 54 0.92 -6.80 18.53
CA GLY A 54 0.91 -7.51 17.25
C GLY A 54 -0.50 -7.91 16.77
N LEU A 55 -1.56 -7.45 17.42
CA LEU A 55 -2.92 -7.72 16.97
C LEU A 55 -3.29 -6.78 15.82
N THR A 56 -3.74 -7.34 14.71
CA THR A 56 -4.25 -6.57 13.58
C THR A 56 -5.43 -5.70 14.01
N LEU A 57 -5.30 -4.40 13.74
CA LEU A 57 -6.38 -3.43 13.90
C LEU A 57 -7.21 -3.35 12.62
N PHE A 58 -6.55 -3.27 11.47
CA PHE A 58 -7.18 -3.24 10.14
C PHE A 58 -6.14 -3.50 9.04
N SER A 59 -6.64 -3.79 7.83
CA SER A 59 -5.84 -3.91 6.62
C SER A 59 -6.43 -3.05 5.51
N LEU A 60 -5.58 -2.64 4.57
CA LEU A 60 -5.90 -1.83 3.41
C LEU A 60 -5.36 -2.54 2.16
N MET A 61 -6.08 -2.42 1.05
CA MET A 61 -5.67 -2.96 -0.25
C MET A 61 -5.89 -1.91 -1.33
N PHE A 62 -4.86 -1.68 -2.14
CA PHE A 62 -4.90 -0.83 -3.34
C PHE A 62 -4.81 -1.72 -4.57
N ILE A 63 -5.68 -1.48 -5.54
CA ILE A 63 -5.70 -2.21 -6.82
C ILE A 63 -5.52 -1.21 -7.96
N GLY A 64 -4.49 -1.43 -8.77
CA GLY A 64 -4.23 -0.69 -9.99
C GLY A 64 -5.02 -1.27 -11.16
N VAL A 65 -5.74 -0.42 -11.89
CA VAL A 65 -6.46 -0.84 -13.10
C VAL A 65 -6.00 0.02 -14.26
N GLU A 66 -5.43 -0.61 -15.28
CA GLU A 66 -5.06 0.07 -16.52
C GLU A 66 -6.17 -0.06 -17.55
N ALA A 67 -6.50 1.06 -18.19
CA ALA A 67 -7.39 1.07 -19.34
C ALA A 67 -6.63 0.69 -20.61
N ALA A 68 -7.32 0.08 -21.57
CA ALA A 68 -6.77 -0.31 -22.87
C ALA A 68 -6.12 0.86 -23.65
N ALA A 69 -6.54 2.10 -23.38
CA ALA A 69 -5.99 3.29 -24.01
C ALA A 69 -4.49 3.51 -23.72
N ILE A 70 -3.97 2.99 -22.59
CA ILE A 70 -2.54 3.08 -22.24
C ILE A 70 -1.68 2.27 -23.24
N GLY A 71 -2.19 1.15 -23.74
CA GLY A 71 -1.49 0.35 -24.77
C GLY A 71 -1.54 0.95 -26.19
N GLY A 72 -2.45 1.90 -26.44
CA GLY A 72 -2.63 2.53 -27.76
C GLY A 72 -1.77 3.77 -28.01
N ALA A 73 -1.25 4.40 -26.96
CA ALA A 73 -0.57 5.70 -27.08
C ALA A 73 0.90 5.63 -27.55
N HIS A 74 1.50 4.44 -27.63
CA HIS A 74 2.89 4.26 -28.09
C HIS A 74 3.04 3.66 -29.51
N ALA A 75 1.95 3.38 -30.21
CA ALA A 75 1.98 2.75 -31.54
C ALA A 75 1.98 3.76 -32.72
N GLY A 76 2.55 4.96 -32.55
CA GLY A 76 2.56 5.95 -33.62
C GLY A 76 3.39 7.19 -33.37
N ARG A 77 4.72 7.09 -33.48
CA ARG A 77 5.58 8.09 -34.14
C ARG A 77 7.01 7.62 -34.26
#